data_AF-A0A421NUY5-F1
#
_entry.id   AF-A0A421NUY5-F1
#
_cell.length_a   1.000
_cell.length_b   1.000
_cell.length_c   1.000
_cell.angle_alpha   90.00
_cell.angle_beta   90.00
_cell.angle_gamma   90.00
#
_symmetry.space_group_name_H-M   'P 1'
#
loop_
_entity.id
_entity.type
_entity.pdbx_description
1 polymer ?
#
loop_
_entity_poly.entity_id
_entity_poly.type
_entity_poly.pdbx_seq_one_letter_code
_entity_poly.pdbx_strand_id
1 'polypeptide(L)'
;MTFKKKTNKPAANKTTFQSDKHKKIKKTYLFNPEDKVSQIAQAFGISSAVLVKKLLQLGVEANINQTLDQEIIKILAKECNVEFKEETLTTIINEEKKLKKTTTQLKDQANLEKMPPIVTIMGHVDHGKTTLLDAIRKTRVVDQEFGGITQHIGAYQVEYRSYKITFIDTPGHEAFDKMRARGAKITNICILVVAVDDSVKPQTIEALKHAQQAKIPIIVALNKVDKPNNNSQQIMTELSSFNLLPEEWGGTTPYISISALKREGLDKLLEMILLLSEIQDLKGNSHNSAEGTVIEASLDKSLGPVATFIVSNGNLKVGDIVVVGNTYGKIRSMKDENQKPLKKVLPSQPVRVSGLKEVPQAGDFFYVVANEKQARQIVDASKATQQDSLVKTILPQDLTSILQNLEDEKPKELNIILKVDTQGSLEALRGMIDKIKVSDLKINLLRASVGTITEKDIDLAHSSESMLIGFNIKTTSSILKLAQGQKIKIIMHNVIYRIIEDIEKKLKQMVKPIFEEVITGKAEVRKVFQISKIGSIAGCYVIQGIVNNDDFAKVIRNNEVIFKGKINSLKRLKENIKSSKQGYECGILLDNFNDFVINDIIETSKLSKVED
;
A
#
# COMPACT_ATOMS: atom_id res chain seq x y z
N MET A 1 71.66 -8.49 -61.36
CA MET A 1 72.00 -9.77 -60.69
C MET A 1 70.95 -9.94 -59.59
N THR A 2 69.90 -10.76 -59.71
CA THR A 2 69.69 -12.02 -60.47
C THR A 2 70.69 -13.11 -60.04
N PHE A 3 70.32 -14.36 -59.69
CA PHE A 3 69.12 -15.16 -60.05
C PHE A 3 68.60 -16.18 -58.99
N LYS A 4 67.29 -16.49 -59.11
CA LYS A 4 66.52 -17.74 -58.81
C LYS A 4 67.23 -19.01 -58.26
N LYS A 5 66.50 -19.72 -57.37
CA LYS A 5 65.89 -21.07 -57.55
C LYS A 5 64.81 -21.24 -56.45
N LYS A 6 63.54 -21.65 -56.71
CA LYS A 6 62.99 -22.97 -57.13
C LYS A 6 63.45 -24.11 -56.20
N THR A 7 62.59 -25.00 -55.70
CA THR A 7 61.22 -25.45 -56.09
C THR A 7 60.25 -25.38 -54.88
N ASN A 8 58.98 -25.86 -54.82
CA ASN A 8 58.06 -26.47 -55.81
C ASN A 8 56.56 -26.22 -55.43
N LYS A 9 55.63 -26.90 -56.11
CA LYS A 9 54.26 -27.24 -55.65
C LYS A 9 53.98 -28.74 -55.96
N PRO A 10 52.93 -29.35 -55.38
CA PRO A 10 51.75 -29.67 -56.18
C PRO A 10 50.46 -29.04 -55.62
N ALA A 11 49.29 -29.31 -56.21
CA ALA A 11 48.03 -28.62 -55.88
C ALA A 11 46.77 -29.48 -56.06
N ALA A 12 45.83 -29.33 -55.12
CA ALA A 12 44.40 -29.66 -55.17
C ALA A 12 43.73 -28.84 -54.05
N ASN A 13 42.50 -28.29 -54.16
CA ASN A 13 41.50 -28.35 -55.24
C ASN A 13 40.82 -26.98 -55.46
N LYS A 14 40.05 -26.88 -56.56
CA LYS A 14 39.05 -25.82 -56.83
C LYS A 14 37.78 -26.07 -55.96
N THR A 15 36.79 -25.20 -55.79
CA THR A 15 36.43 -23.86 -56.37
C THR A 15 35.87 -22.98 -55.20
N THR A 16 35.05 -21.92 -55.26
CA THR A 16 34.17 -21.25 -56.26
C THR A 16 34.09 -19.73 -55.98
N PHE A 17 33.36 -18.97 -56.81
CA PHE A 17 33.06 -17.53 -56.68
C PHE A 17 32.04 -17.20 -55.57
N GLN A 18 32.08 -15.96 -55.04
CA GLN A 18 30.97 -15.00 -55.20
C GLN A 18 31.29 -13.52 -54.87
N SER A 19 31.00 -12.66 -55.84
CA SER A 19 30.68 -11.21 -55.86
C SER A 19 30.82 -10.30 -54.62
N ASP A 20 31.35 -9.09 -54.87
CA ASP A 20 31.20 -7.89 -54.03
C ASP A 20 29.75 -7.49 -53.71
N LYS A 21 29.53 -6.99 -52.48
CA LYS A 21 28.46 -6.01 -52.15
C LYS A 21 28.93 -5.05 -51.05
N HIS A 22 28.74 -3.74 -51.28
CA HIS A 22 29.05 -2.69 -50.29
C HIS A 22 28.23 -2.88 -48.99
N LYS A 23 28.91 -3.04 -47.85
CA LYS A 23 28.29 -2.88 -46.53
C LYS A 23 28.00 -1.40 -46.26
N LYS A 24 26.73 -0.99 -46.38
CA LYS A 24 26.26 0.27 -45.79
C LYS A 24 26.36 0.17 -44.26
N ILE A 25 27.25 0.96 -43.67
CA ILE A 25 27.34 1.11 -42.21
C ILE A 25 26.14 1.96 -41.77
N LYS A 26 25.23 1.40 -40.97
CA LYS A 26 24.24 2.20 -40.24
C LYS A 26 24.99 3.08 -39.24
N LYS A 27 24.71 4.38 -39.25
CA LYS A 27 25.13 5.26 -38.15
C LYS A 27 24.16 5.11 -37.00
N THR A 28 24.67 5.22 -35.78
CA THR A 28 23.87 5.21 -34.54
C THR A 28 24.00 6.57 -33.90
N TYR A 29 22.89 7.17 -33.49
CA TYR A 29 22.87 8.43 -32.74
C TYR A 29 22.54 8.14 -31.28
N LEU A 30 23.25 8.79 -30.38
CA LEU A 30 23.02 8.73 -28.95
C LEU A 30 22.37 10.03 -28.49
N PHE A 31 21.22 9.96 -27.82
CA PHE A 31 20.52 11.16 -27.36
C PHE A 31 21.15 11.76 -26.10
N ASN A 32 21.71 12.97 -26.23
CA ASN A 32 22.07 13.87 -25.13
C ASN A 32 21.16 15.13 -25.20
N PRO A 33 20.45 15.51 -24.13
CA PRO A 33 19.57 16.69 -24.14
C PRO A 33 20.31 18.05 -24.23
N GLU A 34 21.63 18.10 -24.01
CA GLU A 34 22.43 19.31 -24.20
C GLU A 34 22.99 19.47 -25.64
N ASP A 35 22.78 18.51 -26.54
CA ASP A 35 23.32 18.57 -27.90
C ASP A 35 22.62 19.62 -28.77
N LYS A 36 23.42 20.51 -29.37
CA LYS A 36 22.95 21.56 -30.29
C LYS A 36 22.73 21.02 -31.69
N VAL A 37 21.93 21.73 -32.51
CA VAL A 37 21.68 21.38 -33.92
C VAL A 37 22.98 21.13 -34.70
N SER A 38 24.08 21.85 -34.41
CA SER A 38 25.42 21.57 -34.96
C SER A 38 25.96 20.17 -34.64
N GLN A 39 25.87 19.73 -33.39
CA GLN A 39 26.34 18.43 -32.90
C GLN A 39 25.45 17.29 -33.42
N ILE A 40 24.12 17.49 -33.43
CA ILE A 40 23.13 16.57 -34.00
C ILE A 40 23.42 16.36 -35.50
N ALA A 41 23.67 17.43 -36.26
CA ALA A 41 24.03 17.35 -37.67
C ALA A 41 25.34 16.59 -37.89
N GLN A 42 26.37 16.85 -37.08
CA GLN A 42 27.65 16.15 -37.14
C GLN A 42 27.52 14.65 -36.85
N ALA A 43 26.70 14.26 -35.87
CA ALA A 43 26.50 12.86 -35.49
C ALA A 43 25.65 12.08 -36.51
N PHE A 44 24.63 12.70 -37.11
CA PHE A 44 23.99 12.18 -38.33
C PHE A 44 24.96 12.18 -39.53
N GLY A 45 25.96 13.07 -39.50
CA GLY A 45 26.97 13.32 -40.52
C GLY A 45 26.37 13.88 -41.80
N ILE A 46 25.58 14.94 -41.64
CA ILE A 46 25.10 15.86 -42.68
C ILE A 46 25.52 17.27 -42.28
N SER A 47 25.52 18.24 -43.20
CA SER A 47 25.84 19.62 -42.85
C SER A 47 24.68 20.26 -42.05
N SER A 48 25.00 21.15 -41.11
CA SER A 48 24.01 21.82 -40.26
C SER A 48 22.94 22.57 -41.06
N ALA A 49 23.31 23.13 -42.22
CA ALA A 49 22.36 23.78 -43.14
C ALA A 49 21.32 22.80 -43.72
N VAL A 50 21.68 21.54 -43.97
CA VAL A 50 20.73 20.51 -44.42
C VAL A 50 19.81 20.06 -43.27
N LEU A 51 20.32 19.98 -42.05
CA LEU A 51 19.50 19.66 -40.87
C LEU A 51 18.49 20.79 -40.56
N VAL A 52 18.94 22.05 -40.57
CA VAL A 52 18.06 23.23 -40.40
C VAL A 52 17.01 23.31 -41.51
N LYS A 53 17.37 23.00 -42.76
CA LYS A 53 16.39 22.94 -43.87
C LYS A 53 15.33 21.85 -43.66
N LYS A 54 15.69 20.69 -43.09
CA LYS A 54 14.74 19.63 -42.72
C LYS A 54 13.83 20.02 -41.56
N LEU A 55 14.37 20.67 -40.52
CA LEU A 55 13.60 21.22 -39.40
C LEU A 55 12.52 22.19 -39.90
N LEU A 56 12.88 23.10 -40.82
CA LEU A 56 11.93 24.01 -41.46
C LEU A 56 10.84 23.27 -42.27
N GLN A 57 11.17 22.16 -42.94
CA GLN A 57 10.19 21.31 -43.63
C GLN A 57 9.25 20.55 -42.68
N LEU A 58 9.65 20.35 -41.41
CA LEU A 58 8.82 19.81 -40.33
C LEU A 58 8.07 20.91 -39.54
N GLY A 59 8.15 22.18 -39.97
CA GLY A 59 7.51 23.32 -39.30
C GLY A 59 8.23 23.82 -38.05
N VAL A 60 9.49 23.40 -37.82
CA VAL A 60 10.28 23.77 -36.64
C VAL A 60 11.34 24.80 -37.02
N GLU A 61 11.17 26.04 -36.55
CA GLU A 61 12.20 27.08 -36.67
C GLU A 61 13.30 26.86 -35.61
N ALA A 62 14.49 26.44 -36.06
CA ALA A 62 15.63 26.19 -35.17
C ALA A 62 16.95 26.65 -35.79
N ASN A 63 17.79 27.28 -34.97
CA ASN A 63 19.10 27.80 -35.29
C ASN A 63 20.21 26.86 -34.80
N ILE A 64 21.40 26.94 -35.41
CA ILE A 64 22.55 26.04 -35.26
C ILE A 64 22.99 25.81 -33.79
N ASN A 65 22.74 26.80 -32.92
CA ASN A 65 23.14 26.80 -31.50
C ASN A 65 22.05 26.38 -30.50
N GLN A 66 20.83 26.10 -30.93
CA GLN A 66 19.74 25.65 -30.05
C GLN A 66 19.80 24.13 -29.83
N THR A 67 19.25 23.66 -28.71
CA THR A 67 18.92 22.25 -28.47
C THR A 67 17.58 21.90 -29.14
N LEU A 68 17.26 20.60 -29.27
CA LEU A 68 16.02 20.12 -29.88
C LEU A 68 15.36 19.05 -29.00
N ASP A 69 14.03 19.05 -28.98
CA ASP A 69 13.26 18.05 -28.23
C ASP A 69 13.47 16.63 -28.76
N GLN A 70 13.44 15.67 -27.83
CA GLN A 70 13.73 14.26 -28.07
C GLN A 70 12.87 13.67 -29.22
N GLU A 71 11.59 14.05 -29.31
CA GLU A 71 10.68 13.58 -30.35
C GLU A 71 11.07 14.08 -31.75
N ILE A 72 11.48 15.35 -31.86
CA ILE A 72 11.95 15.97 -33.11
C ILE A 72 13.23 15.27 -33.59
N ILE A 73 14.19 15.03 -32.69
CA ILE A 73 15.42 14.28 -33.01
C ILE A 73 15.10 12.85 -33.44
N LYS A 74 14.12 12.19 -32.81
CA LYS A 74 13.68 10.81 -33.11
C LYS A 74 12.98 10.70 -34.47
N ILE A 75 12.30 11.76 -34.93
CA ILE A 75 11.76 11.87 -36.30
C ILE A 75 12.91 12.07 -37.31
N LEU A 76 13.80 13.04 -37.07
CA LEU A 76 14.92 13.35 -37.95
C LEU A 76 15.89 12.17 -38.12
N ALA A 77 16.12 11.38 -37.06
CA ALA A 77 16.94 10.18 -37.11
C ALA A 77 16.36 9.12 -38.07
N LYS A 78 15.03 8.90 -38.04
CA LYS A 78 14.34 8.00 -38.98
C LYS A 78 14.54 8.46 -40.43
N GLU A 79 14.30 9.74 -40.73
CA GLU A 79 14.47 10.26 -42.09
C GLU A 79 15.92 10.16 -42.60
N CYS A 80 16.90 10.29 -41.70
CA CYS A 80 18.32 10.22 -42.03
C CYS A 80 18.88 8.78 -42.07
N ASN A 81 18.05 7.75 -41.87
CA ASN A 81 18.46 6.34 -41.71
C ASN A 81 19.50 6.14 -40.58
N VAL A 82 19.38 6.91 -39.50
CA VAL A 82 20.22 6.82 -38.31
C VAL A 82 19.50 6.06 -37.21
N GLU A 83 20.17 5.10 -36.59
CA GLU A 83 19.62 4.31 -35.50
C GLU A 83 19.64 5.13 -34.20
N PHE A 84 18.50 5.70 -33.82
CA PHE A 84 18.33 6.45 -32.57
C PHE A 84 18.40 5.49 -31.37
N LYS A 85 19.37 5.70 -30.48
CA LYS A 85 19.46 5.00 -29.19
C LYS A 85 19.24 5.95 -28.02
N GLU A 86 18.40 5.50 -27.11
CA GLU A 86 17.94 6.23 -25.95
C GLU A 86 18.71 5.74 -24.72
N GLU A 87 19.82 6.41 -24.39
CA GLU A 87 20.45 6.25 -23.08
C GLU A 87 19.62 6.96 -22.02
N THR A 88 18.61 6.26 -21.52
CA THR A 88 18.15 6.53 -20.16
C THR A 88 19.32 6.35 -19.19
N LEU A 89 19.34 7.08 -18.07
CA LEU A 89 20.37 6.89 -17.03
C LEU A 89 20.39 5.45 -16.49
N THR A 90 19.27 4.73 -16.56
CA THR A 90 19.18 3.27 -16.34
C THR A 90 20.09 2.45 -17.25
N THR A 91 20.28 2.86 -18.51
CA THR A 91 21.21 2.20 -19.43
C THR A 91 22.64 2.43 -18.97
N ILE A 92 23.05 3.66 -18.64
CA ILE A 92 24.39 3.98 -18.12
C ILE A 92 24.66 3.23 -16.81
N ILE A 93 23.69 3.18 -15.88
CA ILE A 93 23.79 2.40 -14.63
C ILE A 93 23.91 0.90 -14.91
N ASN A 94 23.19 0.36 -15.90
CA ASN A 94 23.26 -1.06 -16.26
C ASN A 94 24.54 -1.42 -17.04
N GLU A 95 25.09 -0.51 -17.84
CA GLU A 95 26.34 -0.72 -18.55
C GLU A 95 27.55 -0.51 -17.64
N GLU A 96 27.53 0.47 -16.72
CA GLU A 96 28.49 0.49 -15.60
C GLU A 96 28.39 -0.79 -14.76
N LYS A 97 27.19 -1.27 -14.43
CA LYS A 97 27.02 -2.55 -13.70
C LYS A 97 27.53 -3.75 -14.50
N LYS A 98 27.46 -3.75 -15.84
CA LYS A 98 28.08 -4.79 -16.69
C LYS A 98 29.61 -4.65 -16.71
N LEU A 99 30.12 -3.46 -16.99
CA LEU A 99 31.56 -3.20 -17.17
C LEU A 99 32.35 -3.39 -15.86
N LYS A 100 31.75 -2.96 -14.73
CA LYS A 100 32.29 -3.24 -13.38
C LYS A 100 32.21 -4.73 -13.06
N LYS A 101 31.12 -5.44 -13.37
CA LYS A 101 31.04 -6.91 -13.18
C LYS A 101 32.21 -7.66 -13.82
N THR A 102 32.56 -7.36 -15.08
CA THR A 102 33.66 -8.07 -15.77
C THR A 102 35.04 -7.88 -15.13
N THR A 103 35.26 -6.80 -14.36
CA THR A 103 36.57 -6.51 -13.76
C THR A 103 36.63 -6.83 -12.26
N THR A 104 35.52 -6.70 -11.53
CA THR A 104 35.49 -6.95 -10.08
C THR A 104 35.30 -8.42 -9.72
N GLN A 105 34.66 -9.24 -10.60
CA GLN A 105 34.39 -10.66 -10.33
C GLN A 105 35.64 -11.49 -9.97
N LEU A 106 36.82 -11.14 -10.51
CA LEU A 106 38.10 -11.81 -10.20
C LEU A 106 38.76 -11.35 -8.89
N LYS A 107 38.22 -10.32 -8.23
CA LYS A 107 38.68 -9.81 -6.93
C LYS A 107 37.67 -10.05 -5.80
N ASP A 108 36.37 -10.02 -6.10
CA ASP A 108 35.30 -10.24 -5.10
C ASP A 108 35.40 -11.63 -4.43
N GLN A 109 35.78 -12.67 -5.17
CA GLN A 109 35.83 -14.05 -4.63
C GLN A 109 36.87 -14.27 -3.52
N ALA A 110 37.91 -13.43 -3.43
CA ALA A 110 38.99 -13.61 -2.45
C ALA A 110 38.63 -13.10 -1.04
N ASN A 111 37.67 -12.17 -0.92
CA ASN A 111 37.33 -11.46 0.32
C ASN A 111 35.88 -11.73 0.76
N LEU A 112 35.37 -12.94 0.54
CA LEU A 112 34.03 -13.35 0.98
C LEU A 112 34.07 -13.80 2.44
N GLU A 113 33.50 -12.99 3.33
CA GLU A 113 33.37 -13.26 4.76
C GLU A 113 32.03 -13.95 5.07
N LYS A 114 32.01 -14.86 6.06
CA LYS A 114 30.78 -15.54 6.53
C LYS A 114 29.86 -14.51 7.19
N MET A 115 28.65 -14.35 6.67
CA MET A 115 27.67 -13.37 7.15
C MET A 115 26.81 -13.93 8.30
N PRO A 116 26.39 -13.07 9.26
CA PRO A 116 25.30 -13.39 10.17
C PRO A 116 24.01 -13.71 9.38
N PRO A 117 23.28 -14.80 9.65
CA PRO A 117 21.96 -15.01 9.07
C PRO A 117 20.98 -13.92 9.54
N ILE A 118 20.15 -13.46 8.60
CA ILE A 118 18.99 -12.60 8.87
C ILE A 118 17.75 -13.49 8.91
N VAL A 119 17.01 -13.47 10.01
CA VAL A 119 15.96 -14.44 10.33
C VAL A 119 14.63 -13.73 10.63
N THR A 120 13.58 -14.02 9.87
CA THR A 120 12.25 -13.44 10.13
C THR A 120 11.41 -14.35 11.01
N ILE A 121 10.66 -13.81 11.95
CA ILE A 121 9.66 -14.57 12.72
C ILE A 121 8.26 -14.23 12.23
N MET A 122 7.47 -15.25 11.90
CA MET A 122 6.12 -15.15 11.33
C MET A 122 5.15 -16.15 11.95
N GLY A 123 3.85 -15.99 11.66
CA GLY A 123 2.74 -16.77 12.24
C GLY A 123 1.62 -15.88 12.77
N HIS A 124 0.51 -16.49 13.18
CA HIS A 124 -0.70 -15.82 13.68
C HIS A 124 -0.45 -14.90 14.91
N VAL A 125 -1.43 -14.07 15.22
CA VAL A 125 -1.55 -13.36 16.50
C VAL A 125 -1.60 -14.37 17.66
N ASP A 126 -1.14 -13.98 18.86
CA ASP A 126 -1.12 -14.79 20.11
C ASP A 126 -0.42 -16.18 20.07
N HIS A 127 0.26 -16.50 18.97
CA HIS A 127 1.21 -17.61 18.88
C HIS A 127 2.54 -17.35 19.61
N GLY A 128 2.73 -16.16 20.19
CA GLY A 128 3.89 -15.83 21.04
C GLY A 128 5.19 -15.49 20.29
N LYS A 129 5.11 -14.93 19.08
CA LYS A 129 6.27 -14.46 18.30
C LYS A 129 7.15 -13.49 19.09
N THR A 130 6.56 -12.39 19.56
CA THR A 130 7.23 -11.35 20.35
C THR A 130 7.76 -11.91 21.67
N THR A 131 7.02 -12.84 22.29
CA THR A 131 7.44 -13.57 23.51
C THR A 131 8.68 -14.43 23.30
N LEU A 132 8.75 -15.16 22.17
CA LEU A 132 9.93 -15.93 21.77
C LEU A 132 11.14 -15.01 21.58
N LEU A 133 10.92 -13.84 20.99
CA LEU A 133 11.99 -12.88 20.73
C LEU A 133 12.47 -12.17 22.00
N ASP A 134 11.58 -11.82 22.93
CA ASP A 134 11.96 -11.39 24.28
C ASP A 134 12.71 -12.48 25.06
N ALA A 135 12.31 -13.75 24.91
CA ALA A 135 12.99 -14.86 25.55
C ALA A 135 14.43 -15.05 25.04
N ILE A 136 14.64 -14.96 23.72
CA ILE A 136 15.96 -15.00 23.07
C ILE A 136 16.81 -13.77 23.46
N ARG A 137 16.24 -12.56 23.38
CA ARG A 137 16.91 -11.29 23.72
C ARG A 137 17.17 -11.12 25.22
N LYS A 138 16.51 -11.91 26.07
CA LYS A 138 16.42 -11.76 27.54
C LYS A 138 15.77 -10.44 27.97
N THR A 139 14.94 -9.83 27.12
CA THR A 139 14.23 -8.55 27.36
C THR A 139 12.77 -8.78 27.79
N ARG A 140 12.03 -7.67 27.97
CA ARG A 140 10.56 -7.62 28.07
C ARG A 140 10.03 -6.39 27.33
N VAL A 141 9.78 -6.54 26.04
CA VAL A 141 9.15 -5.57 25.14
C VAL A 141 7.63 -5.80 25.07
N VAL A 142 7.15 -7.04 25.18
CA VAL A 142 5.70 -7.34 25.24
C VAL A 142 4.98 -6.54 26.35
N ASP A 143 5.61 -6.42 27.53
CA ASP A 143 5.11 -5.62 28.67
C ASP A 143 5.00 -4.11 28.37
N GLN A 144 5.54 -3.63 27.23
CA GLN A 144 5.63 -2.21 26.86
C GLN A 144 4.85 -1.85 25.58
N GLU A 145 4.37 -2.81 24.80
CA GLU A 145 3.63 -2.53 23.56
C GLU A 145 2.14 -2.26 23.81
N PHE A 146 1.62 -1.16 23.24
CA PHE A 146 0.22 -0.77 23.40
C PHE A 146 -0.72 -1.81 22.81
N GLY A 147 -1.57 -2.39 23.66
CA GLY A 147 -2.52 -3.44 23.28
C GLY A 147 -1.92 -4.85 23.24
N GLY A 148 -0.68 -5.05 23.70
CA GLY A 148 -0.04 -6.37 23.74
C GLY A 148 0.32 -6.96 22.37
N ILE A 149 0.28 -6.14 21.32
CA ILE A 149 0.55 -6.55 19.93
C ILE A 149 1.66 -5.72 19.29
N THR A 150 2.55 -6.39 18.59
CA THR A 150 3.61 -5.78 17.79
C THR A 150 3.04 -5.14 16.54
N GLN A 151 3.20 -3.81 16.41
CA GLN A 151 2.61 -2.97 15.36
C GLN A 151 3.65 -2.29 14.43
N HIS A 152 4.93 -2.52 14.69
CA HIS A 152 6.09 -2.01 13.93
C HIS A 152 7.02 -3.16 13.55
N ILE A 153 7.87 -2.97 12.54
CA ILE A 153 8.81 -4.00 12.09
C ILE A 153 10.19 -3.79 12.74
N GLY A 154 10.45 -4.56 13.80
CA GLY A 154 11.69 -4.47 14.58
C GLY A 154 12.85 -5.28 13.99
N ALA A 155 14.08 -4.79 14.14
CA ALA A 155 15.29 -5.53 13.80
C ALA A 155 16.37 -5.36 14.88
N TYR A 156 17.03 -6.46 15.27
CA TYR A 156 18.05 -6.50 16.33
C TYR A 156 18.96 -7.72 16.14
N GLN A 157 20.16 -7.67 16.72
CA GLN A 157 21.20 -8.68 16.60
C GLN A 157 21.46 -9.36 17.95
N VAL A 158 21.47 -10.68 17.95
CA VAL A 158 21.71 -11.53 19.11
C VAL A 158 23.01 -12.30 18.90
N GLU A 159 23.80 -12.45 19.96
CA GLU A 159 25.05 -13.21 19.94
C GLU A 159 24.88 -14.54 20.70
N TYR A 160 25.18 -15.64 20.02
CA TYR A 160 25.06 -17.01 20.52
C TYR A 160 26.30 -17.82 20.14
N ARG A 161 27.05 -18.30 21.14
CA ARG A 161 28.32 -19.04 20.96
C ARG A 161 29.31 -18.33 20.01
N SER A 162 29.46 -17.01 20.17
CA SER A 162 30.28 -16.12 19.33
C SER A 162 29.80 -15.92 17.88
N TYR A 163 28.71 -16.57 17.47
CA TYR A 163 28.02 -16.27 16.22
C TYR A 163 26.96 -15.20 16.44
N LYS A 164 26.71 -14.41 15.40
CA LYS A 164 25.67 -13.37 15.40
C LYS A 164 24.49 -13.83 14.56
N ILE A 165 23.29 -13.56 15.02
CA ILE A 165 22.03 -13.80 14.31
C ILE A 165 21.25 -12.49 14.35
N THR A 166 20.88 -11.96 13.19
CA THR A 166 20.00 -10.78 13.12
C THR A 166 18.56 -11.26 12.96
N PHE A 167 17.67 -10.85 13.84
CA PHE A 167 16.25 -11.18 13.75
C PHE A 167 15.45 -9.98 13.23
N ILE A 168 14.40 -10.27 12.46
CA ILE A 168 13.34 -9.35 12.09
C ILE A 168 12.03 -9.83 12.73
N ASP A 169 11.42 -8.98 13.56
CA ASP A 169 10.10 -9.21 14.13
C ASP A 169 9.03 -8.63 13.19
N THR A 170 8.03 -9.43 12.83
CA THR A 170 6.97 -9.01 11.89
C THR A 170 5.59 -9.04 12.55
N PRO A 171 4.82 -7.93 12.49
CA PRO A 171 3.46 -7.88 12.99
C PRO A 171 2.56 -9.01 12.46
N GLY A 172 1.86 -9.68 13.38
CA GLY A 172 1.05 -10.86 13.06
C GLY A 172 -0.29 -10.59 12.37
N HIS A 173 -0.85 -9.39 12.54
CA HIS A 173 -2.19 -9.08 12.07
C HIS A 173 -2.26 -8.87 10.55
N GLU A 174 -3.36 -9.30 9.92
CA GLU A 174 -3.63 -9.27 8.48
C GLU A 174 -3.23 -7.93 7.81
N ALA A 175 -3.57 -6.79 8.41
CA ALA A 175 -3.26 -5.44 7.90
C ALA A 175 -1.78 -5.18 7.58
N PHE A 176 -0.87 -5.98 8.14
CA PHE A 176 0.58 -5.88 7.94
C PHE A 176 1.13 -6.89 6.90
N ASP A 177 0.29 -7.45 6.02
CA ASP A 177 0.68 -8.34 4.90
C ASP A 177 1.93 -7.85 4.16
N LYS A 178 1.94 -6.59 3.72
CA LYS A 178 3.09 -5.97 3.06
C LYS A 178 4.36 -5.91 3.92
N MET A 179 4.25 -5.82 5.25
CA MET A 179 5.40 -5.94 6.16
C MET A 179 5.93 -7.36 6.21
N ARG A 180 5.06 -8.39 6.21
CA ARG A 180 5.49 -9.80 6.10
C ARG A 180 6.19 -10.05 4.76
N ALA A 181 5.61 -9.58 3.65
CA ALA A 181 6.21 -9.67 2.31
C ALA A 181 7.57 -8.96 2.23
N ARG A 182 7.73 -7.81 2.92
CA ARG A 182 9.00 -7.07 3.06
C ARG A 182 10.01 -7.85 3.92
N GLY A 183 9.57 -8.35 5.07
CA GLY A 183 10.38 -9.15 6.00
C GLY A 183 10.97 -10.37 5.29
N ALA A 184 10.12 -11.20 4.67
CA ALA A 184 10.54 -12.36 3.88
C ALA A 184 11.70 -11.99 2.93
N LYS A 185 11.47 -11.07 1.99
CA LYS A 185 12.45 -10.67 0.94
C LYS A 185 13.83 -10.22 1.42
N ILE A 186 14.00 -9.88 2.71
CA ILE A 186 15.25 -9.40 3.30
C ILE A 186 15.97 -10.51 4.10
N THR A 187 15.30 -11.63 4.37
CA THR A 187 15.79 -12.70 5.26
C THR A 187 16.26 -13.96 4.56
N ASN A 188 17.20 -14.65 5.21
CA ASN A 188 17.79 -15.90 4.74
C ASN A 188 17.04 -17.12 5.26
N ILE A 189 16.41 -17.02 6.45
CA ILE A 189 15.67 -18.10 7.11
C ILE A 189 14.36 -17.53 7.68
N CYS A 190 13.27 -18.30 7.63
CA CYS A 190 11.98 -17.96 8.25
C CYS A 190 11.67 -18.92 9.42
N ILE A 191 11.25 -18.38 10.55
CA ILE A 191 10.69 -19.15 11.67
C ILE A 191 9.17 -18.99 11.65
N LEU A 192 8.46 -20.08 11.39
CA LEU A 192 7.00 -20.14 11.43
C LEU A 192 6.55 -20.61 12.82
N VAL A 193 6.02 -19.69 13.63
CA VAL A 193 5.60 -19.98 15.01
C VAL A 193 4.14 -20.44 15.01
N VAL A 194 3.91 -21.68 15.45
CA VAL A 194 2.58 -22.26 15.64
C VAL A 194 2.45 -22.74 17.08
N ALA A 195 1.40 -22.33 17.77
CA ALA A 195 1.23 -22.71 19.17
C ALA A 195 0.48 -24.05 19.29
N VAL A 196 0.97 -24.97 20.14
CA VAL A 196 0.43 -26.34 20.23
C VAL A 196 -0.94 -26.41 20.93
N ASP A 197 -1.38 -25.33 21.56
CA ASP A 197 -2.71 -25.18 22.14
C ASP A 197 -3.77 -24.74 21.12
N ASP A 198 -3.39 -24.54 19.85
CA ASP A 198 -4.24 -24.04 18.77
C ASP A 198 -3.94 -24.74 17.41
N SER A 199 -4.56 -24.31 16.30
CA SER A 199 -4.41 -24.90 14.95
C SER A 199 -3.78 -23.96 13.91
N VAL A 200 -3.50 -24.44 12.69
CA VAL A 200 -2.94 -23.63 11.60
C VAL A 200 -3.96 -22.61 11.08
N LYS A 201 -3.84 -21.35 11.54
CA LYS A 201 -4.73 -20.24 11.14
C LYS A 201 -4.41 -19.66 9.76
N PRO A 202 -5.36 -18.94 9.12
CA PRO A 202 -5.14 -18.30 7.82
C PRO A 202 -3.90 -17.40 7.73
N GLN A 203 -3.58 -16.63 8.79
CA GLN A 203 -2.37 -15.79 8.85
C GLN A 203 -1.06 -16.60 8.88
N THR A 204 -1.09 -17.84 9.39
CA THR A 204 0.04 -18.79 9.33
C THR A 204 0.22 -19.29 7.89
N ILE A 205 -0.87 -19.59 7.18
CA ILE A 205 -0.86 -19.98 5.76
C ILE A 205 -0.41 -18.82 4.86
N GLU A 206 -0.79 -17.58 5.20
CA GLU A 206 -0.37 -16.36 4.51
C GLU A 206 1.14 -16.11 4.68
N ALA A 207 1.64 -16.17 5.92
CA ALA A 207 3.08 -16.11 6.21
C ALA A 207 3.89 -17.19 5.46
N LEU A 208 3.36 -18.42 5.42
CA LEU A 208 3.97 -19.53 4.69
C LEU A 208 4.06 -19.25 3.18
N LYS A 209 3.00 -18.68 2.57
CA LYS A 209 3.01 -18.26 1.16
C LYS A 209 4.10 -17.22 0.88
N HIS A 210 4.30 -16.24 1.76
CA HIS A 210 5.37 -15.23 1.60
C HIS A 210 6.77 -15.86 1.64
N ALA A 211 7.03 -16.74 2.59
CA ALA A 211 8.32 -17.44 2.70
C ALA A 211 8.59 -18.38 1.51
N GLN A 212 7.55 -19.10 1.04
CA GLN A 212 7.63 -19.96 -0.15
C GLN A 212 7.84 -19.16 -1.44
N GLN A 213 7.13 -18.05 -1.63
CA GLN A 213 7.31 -17.16 -2.80
C GLN A 213 8.72 -16.55 -2.84
N ALA A 214 9.29 -16.22 -1.68
CA ALA A 214 10.66 -15.74 -1.55
C ALA A 214 11.73 -16.86 -1.60
N LYS A 215 11.31 -18.13 -1.62
CA LYS A 215 12.16 -19.35 -1.64
C LYS A 215 13.11 -19.47 -0.44
N ILE A 216 12.60 -19.13 0.75
CA ILE A 216 13.35 -19.09 2.00
C ILE A 216 13.15 -20.40 2.78
N PRO A 217 14.20 -21.07 3.29
CA PRO A 217 14.06 -22.21 4.20
C PRO A 217 13.27 -21.86 5.46
N ILE A 218 12.42 -22.78 5.91
CA ILE A 218 11.46 -22.57 6.99
C ILE A 218 11.75 -23.54 8.13
N ILE A 219 11.93 -23.00 9.34
CA ILE A 219 11.90 -23.77 10.59
C ILE A 219 10.50 -23.61 11.19
N VAL A 220 9.84 -24.70 11.56
CA VAL A 220 8.56 -24.64 12.28
C VAL A 220 8.84 -24.69 13.78
N ALA A 221 8.49 -23.62 14.49
CA ALA A 221 8.61 -23.52 15.94
C ALA A 221 7.27 -23.82 16.61
N LEU A 222 7.16 -25.00 17.20
CA LEU A 222 5.97 -25.45 17.94
C LEU A 222 6.03 -24.87 19.36
N ASN A 223 5.27 -23.80 19.61
CA ASN A 223 5.34 -23.00 20.83
C ASN A 223 4.27 -23.35 21.88
N LYS A 224 4.48 -22.91 23.12
CA LYS A 224 3.62 -23.17 24.29
C LYS A 224 3.53 -24.65 24.72
N VAL A 225 4.57 -25.45 24.49
CA VAL A 225 4.61 -26.88 24.89
C VAL A 225 4.56 -27.11 26.40
N ASP A 226 4.62 -26.05 27.19
CA ASP A 226 4.33 -26.04 28.62
C ASP A 226 2.84 -26.23 28.98
N LYS A 227 1.93 -26.10 28.01
CA LYS A 227 0.49 -26.33 28.19
C LYS A 227 0.13 -27.83 28.05
N PRO A 228 -0.88 -28.32 28.81
CA PRO A 228 -1.30 -29.72 28.75
C PRO A 228 -2.08 -30.09 27.46
N ASN A 229 -2.65 -29.10 26.76
CA ASN A 229 -3.28 -29.30 25.45
C ASN A 229 -2.21 -29.15 24.36
N ASN A 230 -1.76 -30.27 23.78
CA ASN A 230 -0.63 -30.31 22.84
C ASN A 230 -1.02 -31.03 21.55
N ASN A 231 -1.44 -30.27 20.54
CA ASN A 231 -1.89 -30.74 19.24
C ASN A 231 -0.76 -30.77 18.18
N SER A 232 0.50 -30.87 18.60
CA SER A 232 1.68 -30.88 17.71
C SER A 232 1.57 -31.83 16.51
N GLN A 233 1.11 -33.07 16.71
CA GLN A 233 0.91 -34.03 15.61
C GLN A 233 -0.15 -33.60 14.59
N GLN A 234 -1.23 -32.93 15.04
CA GLN A 234 -2.24 -32.38 14.14
C GLN A 234 -1.65 -31.22 13.33
N ILE A 235 -0.91 -30.30 13.97
CA ILE A 235 -0.21 -29.19 13.30
C ILE A 235 0.79 -29.71 12.26
N MET A 236 1.58 -30.74 12.57
CA MET A 236 2.51 -31.38 11.63
C MET A 236 1.77 -32.00 10.43
N THR A 237 0.58 -32.56 10.66
CA THR A 237 -0.28 -33.09 9.59
C THR A 237 -0.86 -31.97 8.72
N GLU A 238 -1.40 -30.91 9.33
CA GLU A 238 -1.93 -29.72 8.63
C GLU A 238 -0.84 -29.06 7.77
N LEU A 239 0.34 -28.79 8.34
CA LEU A 239 1.45 -28.14 7.63
C LEU A 239 2.09 -29.02 6.55
N SER A 240 2.08 -30.35 6.70
CA SER A 240 2.53 -31.28 5.64
C SER A 240 1.72 -31.10 4.34
N SER A 241 0.43 -30.77 4.43
CA SER A 241 -0.40 -30.47 3.24
C SER A 241 0.02 -29.21 2.48
N PHE A 242 0.81 -28.33 3.11
CA PHE A 242 1.41 -27.13 2.52
C PHE A 242 2.90 -27.31 2.17
N ASN A 243 3.35 -28.55 1.97
CA ASN A 243 4.73 -28.96 1.66
C ASN A 243 5.77 -28.75 2.78
N LEU A 244 5.35 -28.61 4.06
CA LEU A 244 6.25 -28.57 5.22
C LEU A 244 6.38 -29.94 5.89
N LEU A 245 6.88 -30.95 5.15
CA LEU A 245 7.02 -32.30 5.70
C LEU A 245 8.13 -32.35 6.78
N PRO A 246 7.86 -32.86 8.00
CA PRO A 246 8.85 -32.96 9.07
C PRO A 246 10.03 -33.89 8.73
N GLU A 247 11.22 -33.55 9.21
CA GLU A 247 12.42 -34.42 9.13
C GLU A 247 12.17 -35.82 9.73
N GLU A 248 11.41 -35.91 10.84
CA GLU A 248 11.01 -37.17 11.47
C GLU A 248 10.18 -38.09 10.57
N TRP A 249 9.54 -37.53 9.53
CA TRP A 249 8.73 -38.26 8.55
C TRP A 249 9.45 -38.39 7.19
N GLY A 250 10.78 -38.19 7.16
CA GLY A 250 11.59 -38.23 5.94
C GLY A 250 11.51 -36.96 5.08
N GLY A 251 10.99 -35.87 5.64
CA GLY A 251 10.94 -34.55 5.01
C GLY A 251 12.21 -33.72 5.22
N THR A 252 12.10 -32.43 4.89
CA THR A 252 13.22 -31.46 4.88
C THR A 252 12.94 -30.22 5.73
N THR A 253 11.83 -30.19 6.46
CA THR A 253 11.46 -29.07 7.34
C THR A 253 11.81 -29.40 8.79
N PRO A 254 12.70 -28.64 9.45
CA PRO A 254 12.94 -28.80 10.88
C PRO A 254 11.73 -28.35 11.71
N TYR A 255 11.27 -29.22 12.60
CA TYR A 255 10.24 -28.92 13.61
C TYR A 255 10.88 -28.87 15.00
N ILE A 256 10.69 -27.77 15.73
CA ILE A 256 11.34 -27.56 17.03
C ILE A 256 10.30 -27.16 18.07
N SER A 257 10.09 -28.06 19.03
CA SER A 257 9.26 -27.85 20.21
C SER A 257 9.92 -26.90 21.21
N ILE A 258 9.24 -25.80 21.54
CA ILE A 258 9.74 -24.73 22.42
C ILE A 258 8.67 -24.26 23.42
N SER A 259 9.11 -23.74 24.56
CA SER A 259 8.30 -22.86 25.40
C SER A 259 8.99 -21.51 25.49
N ALA A 260 8.45 -20.50 24.79
CA ALA A 260 8.94 -19.13 24.90
C ALA A 260 8.84 -18.60 26.36
N LEU A 261 7.83 -19.04 27.13
CA LEU A 261 7.60 -18.60 28.50
C LEU A 261 8.61 -19.21 29.49
N LYS A 262 8.82 -20.54 29.44
CA LYS A 262 9.80 -21.22 30.31
C LYS A 262 11.24 -21.16 29.80
N ARG A 263 11.44 -20.69 28.55
CA ARG A 263 12.70 -20.67 27.79
C ARG A 263 13.24 -22.07 27.43
N GLU A 264 12.35 -23.06 27.36
CA GLU A 264 12.68 -24.43 26.97
C GLU A 264 12.82 -24.54 25.43
N GLY A 265 13.79 -25.32 24.97
CA GLY A 265 14.02 -25.60 23.54
C GLY A 265 14.72 -24.49 22.74
N LEU A 266 14.96 -23.31 23.32
CA LEU A 266 15.52 -22.16 22.60
C LEU A 266 16.94 -22.40 22.06
N ASP A 267 17.80 -23.09 22.81
CA ASP A 267 19.16 -23.42 22.36
C ASP A 267 19.16 -24.27 21.07
N LYS A 268 18.23 -25.25 20.96
CA LYS A 268 18.05 -26.08 19.76
C LYS A 268 17.59 -25.26 18.55
N LEU A 269 16.71 -24.29 18.78
CA LEU A 269 16.26 -23.36 17.73
C LEU A 269 17.42 -22.49 17.22
N LEU A 270 18.26 -21.97 18.12
CA LEU A 270 19.44 -21.18 17.76
C LEU A 270 20.53 -22.04 17.07
N GLU A 271 20.73 -23.29 17.50
CA GLU A 271 21.61 -24.25 16.84
C GLU A 271 21.14 -24.58 15.41
N MET A 272 19.84 -24.84 15.19
CA MET A 272 19.30 -25.13 13.86
C MET A 272 19.38 -23.92 12.91
N ILE A 273 19.16 -22.70 13.41
CA ILE A 273 19.36 -21.47 12.62
C ILE A 273 20.80 -21.37 12.12
N LEU A 274 21.79 -21.66 12.99
CA LEU A 274 23.19 -21.65 12.59
C LEU A 274 23.50 -22.77 11.59
N LEU A 275 23.01 -23.99 11.81
CA LEU A 275 23.19 -25.12 10.89
C LEU A 275 22.64 -24.81 9.49
N LEU A 276 21.41 -24.29 9.38
CA LEU A 276 20.84 -23.88 8.08
C LEU A 276 21.65 -22.74 7.44
N SER A 277 22.18 -21.80 8.23
CA SER A 277 23.02 -20.70 7.70
C SER A 277 24.36 -21.17 7.13
N GLU A 278 24.89 -22.29 7.64
CA GLU A 278 26.10 -22.94 7.12
C GLU A 278 25.81 -23.74 5.85
N ILE A 279 24.67 -24.45 5.80
CA ILE A 279 24.19 -25.13 4.58
C ILE A 279 23.90 -24.13 3.45
N GLN A 280 23.47 -22.91 3.78
CA GLN A 280 23.25 -21.81 2.83
C GLN A 280 24.54 -21.10 2.36
N ASP A 281 25.70 -21.36 2.98
CA ASP A 281 26.99 -20.73 2.65
C ASP A 281 26.91 -19.19 2.57
N LEU A 282 26.26 -18.55 3.55
CA LEU A 282 25.99 -17.11 3.56
C LEU A 282 27.27 -16.28 3.55
N LYS A 283 27.56 -15.65 2.41
CA LYS A 283 28.80 -14.91 2.12
C LYS A 283 28.53 -13.49 1.63
N GLY A 284 29.37 -12.55 2.05
CA GLY A 284 29.37 -11.17 1.57
C GLY A 284 30.77 -10.55 1.55
N ASN A 285 30.94 -9.46 0.81
CA ASN A 285 32.21 -8.74 0.73
C ASN A 285 32.10 -7.41 1.49
N SER A 286 32.63 -7.37 2.72
CA SER A 286 32.54 -6.16 3.54
C SER A 286 33.43 -5.01 3.03
N HIS A 287 34.36 -5.25 2.09
CA HIS A 287 35.16 -4.18 1.48
C HIS A 287 34.41 -3.34 0.43
N ASN A 288 33.26 -3.81 -0.06
CA ASN A 288 32.49 -3.10 -1.08
C ASN A 288 31.70 -1.91 -0.50
N SER A 289 31.22 -1.03 -1.38
CA SER A 289 30.30 0.06 -1.03
C SER A 289 29.02 -0.50 -0.44
N ALA A 290 28.52 0.11 0.64
CA ALA A 290 27.36 -0.43 1.35
C ALA A 290 26.06 -0.33 0.52
N GLU A 291 25.31 -1.42 0.50
CA GLU A 291 23.98 -1.55 -0.10
C GLU A 291 23.06 -2.37 0.82
N GLY A 292 21.75 -2.19 0.70
CA GLY A 292 20.78 -2.90 1.51
C GLY A 292 19.37 -2.32 1.39
N THR A 293 18.54 -2.55 2.42
CA THR A 293 17.10 -2.24 2.38
C THR A 293 16.63 -1.49 3.61
N VAL A 294 15.68 -0.55 3.42
CA VAL A 294 14.94 0.12 4.49
C VAL A 294 13.94 -0.84 5.10
N ILE A 295 14.04 -1.09 6.40
CA ILE A 295 13.06 -1.86 7.18
C ILE A 295 11.87 -0.98 7.53
N GLU A 296 12.14 0.19 8.12
CA GLU A 296 11.14 1.15 8.58
C GLU A 296 11.71 2.58 8.51
N ALA A 297 10.83 3.58 8.45
CA ALA A 297 11.20 4.99 8.42
C ALA A 297 10.19 5.83 9.22
N SER A 298 10.70 6.87 9.89
CA SER A 298 9.91 7.75 10.78
C SER A 298 10.49 9.17 10.83
N LEU A 299 9.73 10.10 11.41
CA LEU A 299 10.14 11.49 11.59
C LEU A 299 10.42 11.79 13.06
N ASP A 300 11.71 11.92 13.41
CA ASP A 300 12.16 12.23 14.76
C ASP A 300 12.16 13.75 15.00
N LYS A 301 11.63 14.19 16.15
CA LYS A 301 11.54 15.63 16.50
C LYS A 301 12.90 16.32 16.65
N SER A 302 13.97 15.56 16.89
CA SER A 302 15.32 16.07 17.15
C SER A 302 16.31 15.75 16.03
N LEU A 303 16.15 14.60 15.35
CA LEU A 303 17.05 14.14 14.29
C LEU A 303 16.50 14.37 12.87
N GLY A 304 15.23 14.76 12.72
CA GLY A 304 14.56 14.87 11.44
C GLY A 304 14.22 13.49 10.86
N PRO A 305 14.25 13.32 9.52
CA PRO A 305 14.05 12.02 8.89
C PRO A 305 15.05 10.97 9.37
N VAL A 306 14.53 9.87 9.90
CA VAL A 306 15.29 8.70 10.36
C VAL A 306 14.77 7.43 9.70
N ALA A 307 15.65 6.46 9.51
CA ALA A 307 15.31 5.17 8.94
C ALA A 307 16.10 4.05 9.60
N THR A 308 15.49 2.87 9.68
CA THR A 308 16.14 1.63 10.10
C THR A 308 16.53 0.87 8.84
N PHE A 309 17.83 0.68 8.62
CA PHE A 309 18.39 -0.06 7.50
C PHE A 309 18.86 -1.45 7.98
N ILE A 310 18.82 -2.43 7.10
CA ILE A 310 19.71 -3.60 7.18
C ILE A 310 20.70 -3.53 6.02
N VAL A 311 21.99 -3.60 6.34
CA VAL A 311 23.07 -3.65 5.34
C VAL A 311 23.13 -5.06 4.77
N SER A 312 22.91 -5.24 3.47
CA SER A 312 23.00 -6.55 2.82
C SER A 312 24.42 -6.88 2.38
N ASN A 313 25.23 -5.88 2.03
CA ASN A 313 26.59 -6.06 1.51
C ASN A 313 27.41 -4.77 1.75
N GLY A 314 28.74 -4.88 1.78
CA GLY A 314 29.64 -3.75 2.09
C GLY A 314 29.60 -3.28 3.55
N ASN A 315 30.28 -2.16 3.84
CA ASN A 315 30.42 -1.60 5.21
C ASN A 315 29.98 -0.13 5.26
N LEU A 316 28.90 0.18 5.97
CA LEU A 316 28.33 1.55 6.08
C LEU A 316 29.01 2.35 7.21
N LYS A 317 29.24 3.65 7.00
CA LYS A 317 29.95 4.55 7.93
C LYS A 317 29.24 5.89 8.13
N VAL A 318 29.55 6.56 9.25
CA VAL A 318 29.10 7.94 9.47
C VAL A 318 29.81 8.87 8.48
N GLY A 319 29.05 9.72 7.80
CA GLY A 319 29.53 10.61 6.75
C GLY A 319 29.35 10.08 5.32
N ASP A 320 28.96 8.82 5.13
CA ASP A 320 28.64 8.27 3.80
C ASP A 320 27.41 8.98 3.21
N ILE A 321 27.37 9.06 1.87
CA ILE A 321 26.26 9.64 1.11
C ILE A 321 25.44 8.50 0.52
N VAL A 322 24.17 8.40 0.92
CA VAL A 322 23.25 7.33 0.48
C VAL A 322 22.16 7.88 -0.42
N VAL A 323 21.87 7.13 -1.48
CA VAL A 323 20.59 7.20 -2.21
C VAL A 323 19.67 6.12 -1.64
N VAL A 324 18.41 6.46 -1.41
CA VAL A 324 17.40 5.61 -0.76
C VAL A 324 16.08 5.80 -1.52
N GLY A 325 15.77 4.90 -2.44
CA GLY A 325 14.61 5.06 -3.35
C GLY A 325 14.57 6.45 -4.01
N ASN A 326 13.52 7.22 -3.69
CA ASN A 326 13.31 8.59 -4.18
C ASN A 326 13.94 9.70 -3.32
N THR A 327 14.81 9.40 -2.37
CA THR A 327 15.48 10.43 -1.55
C THR A 327 16.97 10.15 -1.37
N TYR A 328 17.70 11.12 -0.84
CA TYR A 328 19.12 11.00 -0.56
C TYR A 328 19.51 11.78 0.69
N GLY A 329 20.69 11.48 1.23
CA GLY A 329 21.23 12.20 2.37
C GLY A 329 22.68 11.83 2.68
N LYS A 330 23.25 12.55 3.65
CA LYS A 330 24.56 12.25 4.22
C LYS A 330 24.36 11.78 5.65
N ILE A 331 24.87 10.60 5.99
CA ILE A 331 24.64 9.98 7.30
C ILE A 331 25.30 10.83 8.38
N ARG A 332 24.48 11.42 9.26
CA ARG A 332 24.91 12.29 10.37
C ARG A 332 25.18 11.50 11.65
N SER A 333 24.33 10.51 11.93
CA SER A 333 24.48 9.60 13.06
C SER A 333 24.01 8.19 12.69
N MET A 334 24.64 7.18 13.27
CA MET A 334 24.18 5.80 13.24
C MET A 334 24.03 5.29 14.68
N LYS A 335 23.01 4.48 14.94
CA LYS A 335 22.77 3.82 16.22
C LYS A 335 22.40 2.35 16.06
N ASP A 336 22.77 1.54 17.05
CA ASP A 336 22.25 0.18 17.21
C ASP A 336 20.80 0.21 17.75
N GLU A 337 20.18 -0.97 17.82
CA GLU A 337 18.86 -1.22 18.41
C GLU A 337 18.78 -0.82 19.90
N ASN A 338 19.91 -0.76 20.59
CA ASN A 338 20.05 -0.35 22.00
C ASN A 338 20.33 1.16 22.14
N GLN A 339 20.14 1.95 21.07
CA GLN A 339 20.40 3.39 20.98
C GLN A 339 21.88 3.83 21.15
N LYS A 340 22.83 2.89 21.19
CA LYS A 340 24.28 3.14 21.30
C LYS A 340 24.82 3.65 19.95
N PRO A 341 25.74 4.64 19.93
CA PRO A 341 26.26 5.20 18.70
C PRO A 341 27.22 4.23 17.97
N LEU A 342 27.00 4.03 16.67
CA LEU A 342 27.87 3.23 15.80
C LEU A 342 28.71 4.14 14.88
N LYS A 343 29.98 3.77 14.65
CA LYS A 343 30.86 4.44 13.67
C LYS A 343 30.92 3.70 12.32
N LYS A 344 30.76 2.38 12.36
CA LYS A 344 30.78 1.43 11.25
C LYS A 344 29.67 0.40 11.48
N VAL A 345 29.02 -0.06 10.43
CA VAL A 345 28.02 -1.15 10.43
C VAL A 345 28.49 -2.24 9.48
N LEU A 346 28.35 -3.49 9.89
CA LEU A 346 28.74 -4.68 9.11
C LEU A 346 27.54 -5.22 8.28
N PRO A 347 27.77 -6.08 7.27
CA PRO A 347 26.71 -6.86 6.64
C PRO A 347 25.83 -7.61 7.65
N SER A 348 24.56 -7.77 7.32
CA SER A 348 23.47 -8.26 8.16
C SER A 348 23.18 -7.49 9.44
N GLN A 349 23.95 -6.47 9.82
CA GLN A 349 23.69 -5.71 11.04
C GLN A 349 22.60 -4.64 10.82
N PRO A 350 21.58 -4.55 11.69
CA PRO A 350 20.59 -3.48 11.65
C PRO A 350 21.19 -2.16 12.16
N VAL A 351 20.74 -1.03 11.61
CA VAL A 351 21.18 0.31 12.04
C VAL A 351 20.07 1.34 11.87
N ARG A 352 19.87 2.19 12.88
CA ARG A 352 19.05 3.41 12.75
C ARG A 352 19.93 4.59 12.33
N VAL A 353 19.67 5.15 11.16
CA VAL A 353 20.41 6.28 10.57
C VAL A 353 19.64 7.60 10.68
N SER A 354 20.36 8.73 10.60
CA SER A 354 19.78 10.08 10.44
C SER A 354 20.54 10.90 9.38
N GLY A 355 19.90 11.93 8.84
CA GLY A 355 20.49 12.85 7.85
C GLY A 355 19.98 12.70 6.41
N LEU A 356 18.90 11.94 6.22
CA LEU A 356 18.13 11.91 4.97
C LEU A 356 17.35 13.23 4.79
N LYS A 357 17.12 13.66 3.55
CA LYS A 357 16.38 14.91 3.26
C LYS A 357 14.87 14.77 3.41
N GLU A 358 14.33 13.60 3.07
CA GLU A 358 12.92 13.22 3.24
C GLU A 358 12.84 11.87 3.97
N VAL A 359 11.64 11.49 4.43
CA VAL A 359 11.41 10.15 4.99
C VAL A 359 11.28 9.16 3.81
N PRO A 360 12.14 8.14 3.67
CA PRO A 360 12.08 7.16 2.58
C PRO A 360 10.88 6.21 2.75
N GLN A 361 10.56 5.43 1.71
CA GLN A 361 9.56 4.38 1.82
C GLN A 361 10.15 3.15 2.51
N ALA A 362 9.34 2.47 3.33
CA ALA A 362 9.75 1.20 3.92
C ALA A 362 9.83 0.14 2.80
N GLY A 363 10.95 -0.57 2.71
CA GLY A 363 11.26 -1.48 1.61
C GLY A 363 12.02 -0.83 0.44
N ASP A 364 12.32 0.47 0.47
CA ASP A 364 13.24 1.08 -0.48
C ASP A 364 14.63 0.41 -0.37
N PHE A 365 15.30 0.21 -1.52
CA PHE A 365 16.72 -0.13 -1.54
C PHE A 365 17.56 1.13 -1.35
N PHE A 366 18.68 0.98 -0.63
CA PHE A 366 19.70 2.01 -0.51
C PHE A 366 21.07 1.52 -1.03
N TYR A 367 21.88 2.48 -1.47
CA TYR A 367 23.28 2.26 -1.81
C TYR A 367 24.10 3.54 -1.58
N VAL A 368 25.37 3.37 -1.22
CA VAL A 368 26.33 4.47 -1.06
C VAL A 368 26.83 4.96 -2.43
N VAL A 369 26.91 6.28 -2.59
CA VAL A 369 27.49 6.96 -3.76
C VAL A 369 28.61 7.91 -3.33
N ALA A 370 29.54 8.21 -4.25
CA ALA A 370 30.74 8.98 -3.91
C ALA A 370 30.46 10.46 -3.60
N ASN A 371 29.47 11.08 -4.27
CA ASN A 371 29.25 12.53 -4.21
C ASN A 371 27.76 12.91 -4.17
N GLU A 372 27.41 13.97 -3.44
CA GLU A 372 26.03 14.45 -3.31
C GLU A 372 25.43 14.91 -4.65
N LYS A 373 26.26 15.44 -5.58
CA LYS A 373 25.80 15.79 -6.94
C LYS A 373 25.26 14.58 -7.69
N GLN A 374 25.94 13.42 -7.60
CA GLN A 374 25.47 12.17 -8.20
C GLN A 374 24.20 11.66 -7.51
N ALA A 375 24.18 11.68 -6.16
CA ALA A 375 23.01 11.30 -5.37
C ALA A 375 21.74 12.07 -5.81
N ARG A 376 21.89 13.39 -5.96
CA ARG A 376 20.83 14.27 -6.44
C ARG A 376 20.41 13.94 -7.87
N GLN A 377 21.35 13.82 -8.81
CA GLN A 377 21.02 13.55 -10.22
C GLN A 377 20.21 12.25 -10.40
N ILE A 378 20.54 11.19 -9.64
CA ILE A 378 19.82 9.92 -9.72
C ILE A 378 18.40 10.06 -9.14
N VAL A 379 18.24 10.78 -8.02
CA VAL A 379 16.94 11.00 -7.39
C VAL A 379 16.04 11.92 -8.22
N ASP A 380 16.57 13.02 -8.74
CA ASP A 380 15.82 13.97 -9.56
C ASP A 380 15.31 13.28 -10.85
N ALA A 381 16.12 12.43 -11.49
CA ALA A 381 15.70 11.60 -12.63
C ALA A 381 14.67 10.51 -12.25
N SER A 382 14.80 9.91 -11.06
CA SER A 382 13.84 8.90 -10.56
C SER A 382 12.48 9.51 -10.23
N LYS A 383 12.46 10.72 -9.66
CA LYS A 383 11.23 11.49 -9.40
C LYS A 383 10.53 11.87 -10.71
N ALA A 384 11.26 12.33 -11.73
CA ALA A 384 10.69 12.60 -13.05
C ALA A 384 10.06 11.34 -13.68
N THR A 385 10.80 10.23 -13.69
CA THR A 385 10.30 8.94 -14.24
C THR A 385 9.00 8.47 -13.55
N GLN A 386 8.88 8.66 -12.23
CA GLN A 386 7.64 8.35 -11.52
C GLN A 386 6.51 9.32 -11.84
N GLN A 387 6.78 10.63 -11.96
CA GLN A 387 5.76 11.61 -12.36
C GLN A 387 5.21 11.29 -13.75
N ASP A 388 6.05 10.94 -14.72
CA ASP A 388 5.61 10.47 -16.04
C ASP A 388 4.71 9.23 -15.97
N SER A 389 5.05 8.26 -15.10
CA SER A 389 4.24 7.05 -14.93
C SER A 389 2.87 7.34 -14.29
N LEU A 390 2.82 8.28 -13.34
CA LEU A 390 1.58 8.73 -12.71
C LEU A 390 0.72 9.50 -13.71
N VAL A 391 1.29 10.44 -14.47
CA VAL A 391 0.55 11.17 -15.53
C VAL A 391 0.00 10.21 -16.59
N LYS A 392 0.76 9.17 -16.97
CA LYS A 392 0.29 8.11 -17.89
C LYS A 392 -0.79 7.19 -17.29
N THR A 393 -0.94 7.15 -15.98
CA THR A 393 -2.03 6.44 -15.27
C THR A 393 -3.23 7.35 -14.97
N ILE A 394 -3.02 8.67 -14.95
CA ILE A 394 -4.05 9.70 -14.73
C ILE A 394 -4.73 10.12 -16.04
N LEU A 395 -4.12 9.87 -17.20
CA LEU A 395 -4.77 9.94 -18.52
C LEU A 395 -6.02 9.03 -18.53
N PRO A 396 -7.26 9.58 -18.55
CA PRO A 396 -8.44 8.76 -18.32
C PRO A 396 -8.74 7.85 -19.51
N GLN A 397 -8.93 6.56 -19.23
CA GLN A 397 -10.02 5.86 -19.90
C GLN A 397 -11.32 6.53 -19.42
N ASP A 398 -12.22 6.82 -20.36
CA ASP A 398 -13.54 7.41 -20.14
C ASP A 398 -13.61 8.82 -19.53
N LEU A 399 -13.09 9.82 -20.28
CA LEU A 399 -13.53 11.23 -20.17
C LEU A 399 -15.06 11.40 -20.27
N THR A 400 -15.75 10.46 -20.91
CA THR A 400 -17.21 10.30 -20.94
C THR A 400 -17.84 10.24 -19.55
N SER A 401 -17.18 9.59 -18.58
CA SER A 401 -17.69 9.43 -17.21
C SER A 401 -17.76 10.75 -16.42
N ILE A 402 -16.94 11.75 -16.78
CA ILE A 402 -16.89 13.04 -16.09
C ILE A 402 -18.07 13.93 -16.50
N LEU A 403 -18.57 13.78 -17.73
CA LEU A 403 -19.65 14.60 -18.28
C LEU A 403 -21.07 14.12 -17.91
N GLN A 404 -21.22 12.90 -17.41
CA GLN A 404 -22.55 12.34 -17.05
C GLN A 404 -22.91 12.47 -15.57
N ASN A 405 -21.96 12.81 -14.68
CA ASN A 405 -22.17 12.84 -13.22
C ASN A 405 -22.38 14.26 -12.66
N LEU A 406 -23.12 15.12 -13.38
CA LEU A 406 -23.38 16.51 -12.98
C LEU A 406 -24.80 16.79 -12.43
N GLU A 407 -25.72 15.82 -12.50
CA GLU A 407 -27.13 16.01 -12.11
C GLU A 407 -27.60 15.10 -10.94
N ASP A 408 -26.88 14.02 -10.61
CA ASP A 408 -27.18 13.16 -9.46
C ASP A 408 -26.69 13.72 -8.11
N GLU A 409 -27.32 13.32 -6.98
CA GLU A 409 -26.83 13.65 -5.63
C GLU A 409 -25.37 13.17 -5.48
N LYS A 410 -24.43 14.11 -5.30
CA LYS A 410 -23.02 13.76 -5.04
C LYS A 410 -22.93 12.78 -3.85
N PRO A 411 -22.24 11.64 -3.99
CA PRO A 411 -22.08 10.69 -2.90
C PRO A 411 -21.40 11.40 -1.73
N LYS A 412 -21.95 11.25 -0.52
CA LYS A 412 -21.36 11.86 0.67
C LYS A 412 -19.97 11.26 0.92
N GLU A 413 -18.95 12.10 0.88
CA GLU A 413 -17.59 11.69 1.19
C GLU A 413 -17.24 11.94 2.66
N LEU A 414 -16.51 11.01 3.29
CA LEU A 414 -15.86 11.21 4.57
C LEU A 414 -14.39 11.59 4.32
N ASN A 415 -14.08 12.87 4.45
CA ASN A 415 -12.72 13.38 4.35
C ASN A 415 -11.91 13.00 5.60
N ILE A 416 -10.70 12.44 5.41
CA ILE A 416 -9.81 12.02 6.49
C ILE A 416 -8.41 12.61 6.29
N ILE A 417 -7.85 13.16 7.38
CA ILE A 417 -6.44 13.54 7.48
C ILE A 417 -5.77 12.63 8.50
N LEU A 418 -4.79 11.85 8.05
CA LEU A 418 -4.10 10.84 8.85
C LEU A 418 -2.64 11.23 9.11
N LYS A 419 -2.26 11.18 10.39
CA LYS A 419 -0.89 11.34 10.88
C LYS A 419 -0.47 10.10 11.66
N VAL A 420 0.73 9.61 11.38
CA VAL A 420 1.27 8.41 12.02
C VAL A 420 2.72 8.61 12.43
N ASP A 421 3.25 7.73 13.25
CA ASP A 421 4.64 7.71 13.70
C ASP A 421 5.62 7.06 12.70
N THR A 422 5.22 5.97 12.03
CA THR A 422 6.05 5.25 11.06
C THR A 422 5.41 5.09 9.68
N GLN A 423 6.25 5.03 8.64
CA GLN A 423 5.81 4.78 7.26
C GLN A 423 5.12 3.40 7.10
N GLY A 424 5.49 2.43 7.93
CA GLY A 424 4.86 1.11 7.96
C GLY A 424 3.41 1.17 8.44
N SER A 425 3.14 1.88 9.53
CA SER A 425 1.77 2.09 10.04
C SER A 425 0.92 2.91 9.07
N LEU A 426 1.51 3.84 8.31
CA LEU A 426 0.80 4.59 7.25
C LEU A 426 0.26 3.67 6.15
N GLU A 427 1.09 2.71 5.73
CA GLU A 427 0.75 1.75 4.69
C GLU A 427 -0.31 0.73 5.15
N ALA A 428 -0.19 0.25 6.39
CA ALA A 428 -1.18 -0.66 6.99
C ALA A 428 -2.55 0.02 7.17
N LEU A 429 -2.58 1.25 7.71
CA LEU A 429 -3.83 2.01 7.91
C LEU A 429 -4.51 2.35 6.59
N ARG A 430 -3.76 2.72 5.54
CA ARG A 430 -4.30 2.87 4.17
C ARG A 430 -4.95 1.58 3.68
N GLY A 431 -4.21 0.48 3.67
CA GLY A 431 -4.71 -0.81 3.20
C GLY A 431 -5.88 -1.40 4.01
N MET A 432 -6.13 -0.92 5.23
CA MET A 432 -7.37 -1.18 5.97
C MET A 432 -8.51 -0.24 5.57
N ILE A 433 -8.25 1.07 5.48
CA ILE A 433 -9.27 2.06 5.07
C ILE A 433 -9.80 1.74 3.66
N ASP A 434 -8.92 1.34 2.74
CA ASP A 434 -9.26 0.93 1.36
C ASP A 434 -10.15 -0.34 1.31
N LYS A 435 -10.20 -1.13 2.39
CA LYS A 435 -11.09 -2.31 2.53
C LYS A 435 -12.46 -1.95 3.11
N ILE A 436 -12.62 -0.81 3.78
CA ILE A 436 -13.91 -0.40 4.38
C ILE A 436 -14.90 -0.06 3.26
N LYS A 437 -16.06 -0.72 3.24
CA LYS A 437 -17.17 -0.42 2.33
C LYS A 437 -18.48 -0.36 3.12
N VAL A 438 -19.09 0.82 3.18
CA VAL A 438 -20.31 1.08 3.96
C VAL A 438 -21.25 1.96 3.13
N SER A 439 -22.28 1.36 2.50
CA SER A 439 -23.26 2.04 1.64
C SER A 439 -22.61 2.90 0.54
N ASP A 440 -23.32 3.90 0.02
CA ASP A 440 -22.85 4.82 -1.04
C ASP A 440 -21.86 5.90 -0.54
N LEU A 441 -21.24 5.69 0.63
CA LEU A 441 -20.29 6.61 1.23
C LEU A 441 -18.87 6.30 0.74
N LYS A 442 -18.17 7.31 0.22
CA LYS A 442 -16.75 7.22 -0.14
C LYS A 442 -15.88 7.75 1.00
N ILE A 443 -14.74 7.10 1.24
CA ILE A 443 -13.72 7.62 2.17
C ILE A 443 -12.65 8.32 1.33
N ASN A 444 -12.34 9.58 1.65
CA ASN A 444 -11.41 10.39 0.89
C ASN A 444 -10.21 10.83 1.77
N LEU A 445 -9.05 10.22 1.53
CA LEU A 445 -7.85 10.39 2.36
C LEU A 445 -7.01 11.61 1.91
N LEU A 446 -7.57 12.81 2.06
CA LEU A 446 -7.00 14.09 1.58
C LEU A 446 -5.52 14.28 1.91
N ARG A 447 -5.08 13.83 3.10
CA ARG A 447 -3.67 13.84 3.48
C ARG A 447 -3.35 12.69 4.42
N ALA A 448 -2.39 11.84 4.02
CA ALA A 448 -1.79 10.83 4.88
C ALA A 448 -0.27 11.04 4.93
N SER A 449 0.31 11.20 6.11
CA SER A 449 1.75 11.51 6.26
C SER A 449 2.33 11.06 7.59
N VAL A 450 3.64 10.79 7.59
CA VAL A 450 4.42 10.44 8.79
C VAL A 450 4.85 11.71 9.53
N GLY A 451 4.81 11.68 10.85
CA GLY A 451 5.13 12.79 11.75
C GLY A 451 3.93 13.28 12.56
N THR A 452 4.17 14.19 13.49
CA THR A 452 3.10 14.78 14.31
C THR A 452 2.16 15.67 13.49
N ILE A 453 0.93 15.83 13.98
CA ILE A 453 0.02 16.90 13.57
C ILE A 453 0.73 18.25 13.67
N THR A 454 0.45 19.14 12.72
CA THR A 454 0.90 20.55 12.68
C THR A 454 -0.30 21.48 12.55
N GLU A 455 -0.11 22.78 12.77
CA GLU A 455 -1.18 23.80 12.69
C GLU A 455 -1.85 23.76 11.30
N LYS A 456 -1.05 23.66 10.23
CA LYS A 456 -1.52 23.49 8.84
C LYS A 456 -2.38 22.25 8.60
N ASP A 457 -2.29 21.22 9.45
CA ASP A 457 -3.16 20.04 9.35
C ASP A 457 -4.51 20.27 10.05
N ILE A 458 -4.57 21.16 11.05
CA ILE A 458 -5.82 21.60 11.67
C ILE A 458 -6.54 22.59 10.74
N ASP A 459 -5.83 23.57 10.17
CA ASP A 459 -6.42 24.53 9.23
C ASP A 459 -6.99 23.83 7.99
N LEU A 460 -6.27 22.83 7.47
CA LEU A 460 -6.78 21.97 6.39
C LEU A 460 -8.00 21.16 6.84
N ALA A 461 -8.02 20.64 8.07
CA ALA A 461 -9.19 19.93 8.61
C ALA A 461 -10.40 20.85 8.76
N HIS A 462 -10.19 22.12 9.12
CA HIS A 462 -11.24 23.14 9.18
C HIS A 462 -11.84 23.40 7.79
N SER A 463 -11.00 23.68 6.79
CA SER A 463 -11.44 24.05 5.44
C SER A 463 -12.08 22.91 4.62
N SER A 464 -11.97 21.67 5.09
CA SER A 464 -12.43 20.45 4.38
C SER A 464 -13.37 19.57 5.19
N GLU A 465 -13.78 20.03 6.39
CA GLU A 465 -14.56 19.28 7.37
C GLU A 465 -13.98 17.88 7.71
N SER A 466 -12.66 17.73 7.63
CA SER A 466 -11.98 16.42 7.75
C SER A 466 -11.93 15.87 9.18
N MET A 467 -12.08 14.56 9.29
CA MET A 467 -11.74 13.77 10.47
C MET A 467 -10.21 13.71 10.62
N LEU A 468 -9.66 14.37 11.64
CA LEU A 468 -8.21 14.43 11.90
C LEU A 468 -7.78 13.32 12.88
N ILE A 469 -7.01 12.35 12.38
CA ILE A 469 -6.63 11.11 13.07
C ILE A 469 -5.12 11.07 13.30
N GLY A 470 -4.70 10.80 14.54
CA GLY A 470 -3.31 10.57 14.94
C GLY A 470 -3.10 9.15 15.48
N PHE A 471 -2.25 8.36 14.80
CA PHE A 471 -1.82 7.04 15.26
C PHE A 471 -0.46 7.10 15.95
N ASN A 472 -0.37 6.61 17.20
CA ASN A 472 0.83 6.47 18.04
C ASN A 472 1.73 7.73 18.19
N ILE A 473 1.23 8.90 17.80
CA ILE A 473 1.93 10.20 17.89
C ILE A 473 1.54 11.01 19.13
N LYS A 474 2.38 11.97 19.53
CA LYS A 474 2.12 12.91 20.64
C LYS A 474 1.99 14.35 20.14
N THR A 475 0.79 14.92 20.29
CA THR A 475 0.44 16.33 20.04
C THR A 475 1.01 17.28 21.10
N THR A 476 0.99 18.58 20.84
CA THR A 476 1.35 19.63 21.82
C THR A 476 0.11 20.31 22.38
N SER A 477 0.24 20.97 23.53
CA SER A 477 -0.84 21.75 24.16
C SER A 477 -1.32 22.93 23.29
N SER A 478 -0.44 23.52 22.46
CA SER A 478 -0.83 24.56 21.50
C SER A 478 -1.79 24.02 20.43
N ILE A 479 -1.42 22.88 19.82
CA ILE A 479 -2.21 22.18 18.81
C ILE A 479 -3.59 21.78 19.35
N LEU A 480 -3.66 21.30 20.60
CA LEU A 480 -4.94 20.96 21.25
C LEU A 480 -5.82 22.20 21.49
N LYS A 481 -5.24 23.33 21.91
CA LYS A 481 -5.99 24.60 22.08
C LYS A 481 -6.50 25.16 20.74
N LEU A 482 -5.68 25.10 19.69
CA LEU A 482 -6.05 25.58 18.35
C LEU A 482 -7.20 24.74 17.78
N ALA A 483 -7.12 23.41 17.88
CA ALA A 483 -8.20 22.51 17.48
C ALA A 483 -9.48 22.73 18.30
N GLN A 484 -9.40 22.98 19.61
CA GLN A 484 -10.56 23.35 20.43
C GLN A 484 -11.19 24.67 19.97
N GLY A 485 -10.39 25.70 19.67
CA GLY A 485 -10.87 26.98 19.14
C GLY A 485 -11.59 26.86 17.80
N GLN A 486 -11.04 26.06 16.88
CA GLN A 486 -11.64 25.75 15.57
C GLN A 486 -12.71 24.62 15.63
N LYS A 487 -13.07 24.13 16.83
CA LYS A 487 -14.04 23.04 17.10
C LYS A 487 -13.72 21.68 16.45
N ILE A 488 -12.46 21.42 16.11
CA ILE A 488 -12.01 20.18 15.45
C ILE A 488 -11.70 19.10 16.49
N LYS A 489 -12.34 17.94 16.34
CA LYS A 489 -12.05 16.75 17.15
C LYS A 489 -10.84 16.01 16.57
N ILE A 490 -9.69 16.13 17.23
CA ILE A 490 -8.55 15.24 16.99
C ILE A 490 -8.85 13.87 17.63
N ILE A 491 -8.71 12.79 16.87
CA ILE A 491 -8.89 11.41 17.34
C ILE A 491 -7.50 10.77 17.43
N MET A 492 -7.14 10.27 18.62
CA MET A 492 -5.79 9.78 18.94
C MET A 492 -5.85 8.34 19.42
N HIS A 493 -5.17 7.42 18.74
CA HIS A 493 -5.16 5.98 19.06
C HIS A 493 -3.77 5.36 18.95
N ASN A 494 -3.47 4.38 19.80
CA ASN A 494 -2.22 3.60 19.77
C ASN A 494 -2.45 2.13 19.32
N VAL A 495 -3.66 1.82 18.86
CA VAL A 495 -4.07 0.48 18.39
C VAL A 495 -4.90 0.67 17.13
N ILE A 496 -4.49 0.03 16.02
CA ILE A 496 -5.06 0.28 14.69
C ILE A 496 -6.57 0.04 14.62
N TYR A 497 -7.09 -1.03 15.22
CA TYR A 497 -8.53 -1.38 15.15
C TYR A 497 -9.45 -0.25 15.59
N ARG A 498 -9.09 0.49 16.65
CA ARG A 498 -9.90 1.60 17.19
C ARG A 498 -10.07 2.76 16.22
N ILE A 499 -9.12 2.95 15.29
CA ILE A 499 -9.25 3.92 14.19
C ILE A 499 -10.32 3.45 13.21
N ILE A 500 -10.31 2.16 12.85
CA ILE A 500 -11.26 1.55 11.92
C ILE A 500 -12.67 1.54 12.52
N GLU A 501 -12.80 1.16 13.80
CA GLU A 501 -14.05 1.23 14.58
C GLU A 501 -14.63 2.65 14.61
N ASP A 502 -13.82 3.69 14.89
CA ASP A 502 -14.28 5.09 14.89
C ASP A 502 -14.67 5.57 13.48
N ILE A 503 -13.98 5.12 12.42
CA ILE A 503 -14.31 5.43 11.02
C ILE A 503 -15.63 4.76 10.62
N GLU A 504 -15.80 3.46 10.84
CA GLU A 504 -17.05 2.75 10.57
C GLU A 504 -18.24 3.35 11.33
N LYS A 505 -18.03 3.68 12.61
CA LYS A 505 -19.04 4.34 13.45
C LYS A 505 -19.39 5.73 12.91
N LYS A 506 -18.41 6.48 12.39
CA LYS A 506 -18.65 7.78 11.75
C LYS A 506 -19.39 7.64 10.42
N LEU A 507 -19.08 6.63 9.61
CA LEU A 507 -19.80 6.31 8.38
C LEU A 507 -21.26 5.92 8.66
N LYS A 508 -21.50 5.01 9.61
CA LYS A 508 -22.85 4.63 10.05
C LYS A 508 -23.69 5.82 10.55
N GLN A 509 -23.06 6.85 11.14
CA GLN A 509 -23.71 8.12 11.50
C GLN A 509 -24.01 9.07 10.32
N MET A 510 -23.46 8.83 9.13
CA MET A 510 -23.65 9.66 7.92
C MET A 510 -24.69 9.08 6.94
N VAL A 511 -25.03 7.79 7.07
CA VAL A 511 -26.11 7.13 6.33
C VAL A 511 -27.45 7.82 6.62
N LYS A 512 -28.26 8.09 5.58
CA LYS A 512 -29.64 8.56 5.74
C LYS A 512 -30.47 7.38 6.30
N PRO A 513 -31.25 7.51 7.40
CA PRO A 513 -32.05 6.39 7.90
C PRO A 513 -33.08 5.96 6.85
N ILE A 514 -33.24 4.65 6.66
CA ILE A 514 -34.22 4.08 5.74
C ILE A 514 -35.61 4.19 6.39
N PHE A 515 -36.60 4.60 5.60
CA PHE A 515 -38.00 4.65 6.00
C PHE A 515 -38.82 3.69 5.15
N GLU A 516 -39.61 2.83 5.78
CA GLU A 516 -40.55 1.94 5.12
C GLU A 516 -42.00 2.40 5.34
N GLU A 517 -42.84 2.24 4.31
CA GLU A 517 -44.28 2.52 4.37
C GLU A 517 -45.03 1.36 5.05
N VAL A 518 -45.09 1.38 6.39
CA VAL A 518 -45.88 0.40 7.15
C VAL A 518 -47.36 0.72 7.01
N ILE A 519 -48.16 -0.21 6.46
CA ILE A 519 -49.61 -0.05 6.30
C ILE A 519 -50.29 0.01 7.68
N THR A 520 -50.96 1.12 7.98
CA THR A 520 -51.68 1.36 9.25
C THR A 520 -53.12 0.88 9.21
N GLY A 521 -53.76 0.93 8.03
CA GLY A 521 -55.15 0.51 7.86
C GLY A 521 -55.64 0.54 6.41
N LYS A 522 -56.87 0.07 6.21
CA LYS A 522 -57.59 0.13 4.92
C LYS A 522 -59.04 0.53 5.16
N ALA A 523 -59.54 1.47 4.37
CA ALA A 523 -60.91 1.96 4.45
C ALA A 523 -61.55 2.06 3.06
N GLU A 524 -62.82 1.67 2.96
CA GLU A 524 -63.60 1.65 1.71
C GLU A 524 -64.49 2.89 1.60
N VAL A 525 -64.45 3.59 0.46
CA VAL A 525 -65.29 4.75 0.16
C VAL A 525 -66.73 4.28 -0.13
N ARG A 526 -67.66 4.57 0.77
CA ARG A 526 -69.08 4.21 0.61
C ARG A 526 -69.95 5.35 0.09
N LYS A 527 -69.52 6.59 0.29
CA LYS A 527 -70.22 7.79 -0.16
C LYS A 527 -69.23 8.93 -0.35
N VAL A 528 -69.53 9.86 -1.25
CA VAL A 528 -68.72 11.06 -1.48
C VAL A 528 -69.57 12.29 -1.20
N PHE A 529 -69.00 13.26 -0.51
CA PHE A 529 -69.64 14.52 -0.12
C PHE A 529 -68.85 15.70 -0.68
N GLN A 530 -69.38 16.38 -1.70
CA GLN A 530 -68.77 17.62 -2.19
C GLN A 530 -69.19 18.81 -1.32
N ILE A 531 -68.22 19.62 -0.88
CA ILE A 531 -68.45 20.85 -0.12
C ILE A 531 -67.71 22.00 -0.82
N SER A 532 -68.46 22.99 -1.32
CA SER A 532 -68.00 24.04 -2.23
C SER A 532 -66.89 24.98 -1.72
N LYS A 533 -66.43 24.80 -0.48
CA LYS A 533 -65.33 25.55 0.14
C LYS A 533 -64.16 24.68 0.64
N ILE A 534 -64.26 23.34 0.49
CA ILE A 534 -63.34 22.37 1.11
C ILE A 534 -62.91 21.27 0.13
N GLY A 535 -63.74 20.95 -0.88
CA GLY A 535 -63.48 19.87 -1.85
C GLY A 535 -64.39 18.66 -1.65
N SER A 536 -64.00 17.52 -2.22
CA SER A 536 -64.67 16.22 -2.00
C SER A 536 -64.17 15.56 -0.72
N ILE A 537 -65.09 15.18 0.17
CA ILE A 537 -64.79 14.34 1.35
C ILE A 537 -65.29 12.93 1.07
N ALA A 538 -64.42 11.94 1.25
CA ALA A 538 -64.76 10.53 1.16
C ALA A 538 -65.36 10.04 2.50
N GLY A 539 -66.62 9.62 2.49
CA GLY A 539 -67.26 8.91 3.59
C GLY A 539 -66.85 7.45 3.56
N CYS A 540 -65.93 7.06 4.45
CA CYS A 540 -65.24 5.78 4.43
C CYS A 540 -65.60 4.90 5.63
N TYR A 541 -65.60 3.59 5.41
CA TYR A 541 -65.72 2.57 6.46
C TYR A 541 -64.38 1.85 6.64
N VAL A 542 -63.82 1.81 7.85
CA VAL A 542 -62.50 1.18 8.09
C VAL A 542 -62.66 -0.34 8.12
N ILE A 543 -62.19 -1.01 7.06
CA ILE A 543 -62.23 -2.47 6.90
C ILE A 543 -61.19 -3.15 7.81
N GLN A 544 -60.00 -2.55 7.95
CA GLN A 544 -58.86 -3.16 8.64
C GLN A 544 -57.98 -2.09 9.29
N GLY A 545 -57.42 -2.38 10.47
CA GLY A 545 -56.41 -1.53 11.12
C GLY A 545 -56.96 -0.23 11.70
N ILE A 546 -56.13 0.83 11.66
CA ILE A 546 -56.43 2.16 12.21
C ILE A 546 -55.95 3.23 11.23
N VAL A 547 -56.87 4.09 10.79
CA VAL A 547 -56.58 5.27 9.97
C VAL A 547 -56.28 6.45 10.91
N ASN A 548 -55.10 7.06 10.82
CA ASN A 548 -54.75 8.25 11.61
C ASN A 548 -54.82 9.52 10.75
N ASN A 549 -55.03 10.68 11.37
CA ASN A 549 -55.15 11.98 10.66
C ASN A 549 -53.89 12.37 9.87
N ASP A 550 -52.71 11.89 10.28
CA ASP A 550 -51.41 12.33 9.74
C ASP A 550 -50.74 11.26 8.85
N ASP A 551 -51.44 10.17 8.54
CA ASP A 551 -50.94 9.06 7.71
C ASP A 551 -50.91 9.44 6.21
N PHE A 552 -50.03 8.78 5.46
CA PHE A 552 -50.04 8.80 3.99
C PHE A 552 -51.10 7.83 3.47
N ALA A 553 -51.92 8.30 2.52
CA ALA A 553 -53.00 7.54 1.92
C ALA A 553 -52.75 7.28 0.43
N LYS A 554 -53.05 6.04 0.01
CA LYS A 554 -53.05 5.59 -1.38
C LYS A 554 -54.49 5.27 -1.77
N VAL A 555 -55.01 5.90 -2.81
CA VAL A 555 -56.35 5.61 -3.34
C VAL A 555 -56.22 4.55 -4.43
N ILE A 556 -56.91 3.43 -4.25
CA ILE A 556 -56.85 2.24 -5.10
C ILE A 556 -58.24 1.99 -5.70
N ARG A 557 -58.31 1.91 -7.03
CA ARG A 557 -59.53 1.63 -7.81
C ARG A 557 -59.20 0.49 -8.76
N ASN A 558 -59.99 -0.59 -8.78
CA ASN A 558 -59.73 -1.78 -9.62
C ASN A 558 -58.30 -2.35 -9.50
N ASN A 559 -57.73 -2.35 -8.29
CA ASN A 559 -56.33 -2.68 -7.96
C ASN A 559 -55.24 -1.73 -8.52
N GLU A 560 -55.58 -0.66 -9.22
CA GLU A 560 -54.63 0.37 -9.66
C GLU A 560 -54.57 1.55 -8.67
N VAL A 561 -53.36 2.08 -8.43
CA VAL A 561 -53.15 3.22 -7.50
C VAL A 561 -53.35 4.52 -8.27
N ILE A 562 -54.52 5.14 -8.10
CA ILE A 562 -54.88 6.42 -8.76
C ILE A 562 -54.18 7.61 -8.11
N PHE A 563 -54.01 7.60 -6.79
CA PHE A 563 -53.46 8.74 -6.06
C PHE A 563 -52.62 8.31 -4.87
N LYS A 564 -51.59 9.11 -4.55
CA LYS A 564 -50.80 9.02 -3.31
C LYS A 564 -50.67 10.42 -2.73
N GLY A 565 -51.02 10.59 -1.46
CA GLY A 565 -50.92 11.88 -0.77
C GLY A 565 -51.01 11.74 0.74
N LYS A 566 -51.14 12.86 1.45
CA LYS A 566 -51.43 12.85 2.90
C LYS A 566 -52.92 13.03 3.17
N ILE A 567 -53.38 12.49 4.28
CA ILE A 567 -54.64 12.92 4.88
C ILE A 567 -54.47 14.36 5.37
N ASN A 568 -55.42 15.22 5.02
CA ASN A 568 -55.47 16.64 5.40
C ASN A 568 -56.42 16.82 6.60
N SER A 569 -57.55 16.09 6.62
CA SER A 569 -58.46 16.06 7.76
C SER A 569 -59.22 14.74 7.86
N LEU A 570 -59.19 14.14 9.06
CA LEU A 570 -60.01 13.00 9.45
C LEU A 570 -61.15 13.48 10.38
N LYS A 571 -62.39 13.22 9.99
CA LYS A 571 -63.59 13.65 10.73
C LYS A 571 -64.53 12.50 11.02
N ARG A 572 -65.37 12.65 12.05
CA ARG A 572 -66.55 11.81 12.27
C ARG A 572 -67.75 12.68 12.60
N LEU A 573 -68.83 12.53 11.83
CA LEU A 573 -70.01 13.40 11.83
C LEU A 573 -69.65 14.88 11.57
N LYS A 574 -69.31 15.64 12.62
CA LYS A 574 -68.90 17.05 12.56
C LYS A 574 -67.58 17.36 13.30
N GLU A 575 -67.00 16.38 13.99
CA GLU A 575 -65.82 16.56 14.85
C GLU A 575 -64.55 16.05 14.17
N ASN A 576 -63.42 16.72 14.42
CA ASN A 576 -62.10 16.25 14.00
C ASN A 576 -61.66 15.11 14.95
N ILE A 577 -61.23 13.97 14.40
CA ILE A 577 -60.77 12.82 15.17
C ILE A 577 -59.31 12.51 14.87
N LYS A 578 -58.52 12.13 15.88
CA LYS A 578 -57.10 11.79 15.70
C LYS A 578 -56.91 10.49 14.92
N SER A 579 -57.80 9.52 15.12
CA SER A 579 -57.82 8.25 14.40
C SER A 579 -59.19 7.59 14.38
N SER A 580 -59.44 6.76 13.36
CA SER A 580 -60.60 5.90 13.22
C SER A 580 -60.16 4.44 13.23
N LYS A 581 -60.83 3.60 14.00
CA LYS A 581 -60.52 2.16 14.14
C LYS A 581 -61.38 1.32 13.20
N GLN A 582 -60.92 0.11 12.89
CA GLN A 582 -61.69 -0.93 12.23
C GLN A 582 -63.14 -1.02 12.75
N GLY A 583 -64.10 -1.12 11.84
CA GLY A 583 -65.52 -1.19 12.14
C GLY A 583 -66.24 0.16 12.29
N TYR A 584 -65.52 1.29 12.23
CA TYR A 584 -66.10 2.63 12.34
C TYR A 584 -66.09 3.41 11.01
N GLU A 585 -67.08 4.30 10.87
CA GLU A 585 -67.18 5.27 9.78
C GLU A 585 -66.41 6.57 10.11
N CYS A 586 -65.75 7.11 9.10
CA CYS A 586 -65.03 8.39 9.14
C CYS A 586 -65.07 9.10 7.78
N GLY A 587 -65.10 10.43 7.79
CA GLY A 587 -64.87 11.27 6.63
C GLY A 587 -63.37 11.55 6.45
N ILE A 588 -62.81 11.17 5.31
CA ILE A 588 -61.41 11.42 4.94
C ILE A 588 -61.38 12.54 3.89
N LEU A 589 -60.61 13.60 4.18
CA LEU A 589 -60.19 14.60 3.20
C LEU A 589 -58.70 14.39 2.90
N LEU A 590 -58.37 14.17 1.64
CA LEU A 590 -56.98 14.08 1.17
C LEU A 590 -56.50 15.42 0.66
N ASP A 591 -55.20 15.67 0.75
CA ASP A 591 -54.61 16.87 0.16
C ASP A 591 -54.61 16.77 -1.38
N ASN A 592 -55.00 17.86 -2.05
CA ASN A 592 -55.03 18.02 -3.51
C ASN A 592 -55.79 16.95 -4.35
N PHE A 593 -56.65 16.12 -3.76
CA PHE A 593 -57.42 15.08 -4.48
C PHE A 593 -58.93 15.21 -4.27
N ASN A 594 -59.70 15.13 -5.37
CA ASN A 594 -61.15 15.32 -5.36
C ASN A 594 -61.96 14.22 -6.10
N ASP A 595 -61.33 13.34 -6.87
CA ASP A 595 -62.00 12.30 -7.68
C ASP A 595 -62.20 11.00 -6.89
N PHE A 596 -62.99 11.05 -5.82
CA PHE A 596 -63.40 9.83 -5.12
C PHE A 596 -64.58 9.17 -5.82
N VAL A 597 -64.55 7.85 -5.95
CA VAL A 597 -65.64 7.01 -6.46
C VAL A 597 -66.04 6.00 -5.39
N ILE A 598 -67.31 5.57 -5.40
CA ILE A 598 -67.83 4.57 -4.46
C ILE A 598 -67.17 3.22 -4.77
N ASN A 599 -66.77 2.49 -3.72
CA ASN A 599 -65.95 1.28 -3.71
C ASN A 599 -64.44 1.51 -3.97
N ASP A 600 -63.94 2.74 -3.99
CA ASP A 600 -62.49 2.99 -3.89
C ASP A 600 -61.95 2.49 -2.54
N ILE A 601 -60.76 1.88 -2.54
CA ILE A 601 -60.05 1.45 -1.32
C ILE A 601 -58.95 2.47 -1.01
N ILE A 602 -59.04 3.11 0.15
CA ILE A 602 -57.99 3.97 0.69
C ILE A 602 -57.12 3.14 1.63
N GLU A 603 -55.90 2.84 1.21
CA GLU A 603 -54.87 2.20 2.03
C GLU A 603 -54.05 3.30 2.73
N THR A 604 -54.02 3.28 4.06
CA THR A 604 -53.25 4.22 4.86
C THR A 604 -51.97 3.58 5.36
N SER A 605 -50.91 4.38 5.41
CA SER A 605 -49.55 3.95 5.71
C SER A 605 -48.78 5.04 6.43
N LYS A 606 -47.80 4.64 7.23
CA LYS A 606 -46.94 5.54 7.97
C LYS A 606 -45.49 5.18 7.67
N LEU A 607 -44.68 6.21 7.42
CA LEU A 607 -43.24 6.08 7.34
C LEU A 607 -42.71 5.69 8.73
N SER A 608 -42.40 4.41 8.91
CA SER A 608 -41.63 3.94 10.05
C SER A 608 -40.15 4.05 9.71
N LYS A 609 -39.35 4.51 10.66
CA LYS A 609 -37.90 4.35 10.59
C LYS A 609 -37.60 2.84 10.71
N VAL A 610 -36.77 2.30 9.83
CA VAL A 610 -36.16 0.98 10.02
C VAL A 610 -34.99 1.15 11.00
N GLU A 611 -34.88 0.24 11.97
CA GLU A 611 -33.72 0.15 12.84
C GLU A 611 -32.98 -1.16 12.53
N ASP A 612 -31.76 -1.03 12.01
CA ASP A 612 -30.80 -2.12 11.74
C ASP A 612 -30.10 -2.60 13.03
#